data_AF-X0ZIW2-F1
#
_entry.id   AF-X0ZIW2-F1
#
_cell.length_a   1.000
_cell.length_b   1.000
_cell.length_c   1.000
_cell.angle_alpha   90.00
_cell.angle_beta   90.00
_cell.angle_gamma   90.00
#
_symmetry.space_group_name_H-M   'P 1'
#
loop_
_entity.id
_entity.type
_entity.pdbx_description
1 polymer ?
#
loop_
_entity_poly.entity_id
_entity_poly.type
_entity_poly.pdbx_seq_one_letter_code
_entity_poly.pdbx_strand_id
1 'polypeptide(L)'
;MKYPQNRWTRMLFVIVILMGGIFSLVSPARAQGIQITFDDSIPAGETVNNDAMLAGTNVNMDGDVVGDLMAVGAVVEVNGDVDGSLVAVGQNVVINGAVGGTTYVAAVTLELGPDAELGRNLYFIGLSLNTEEGSLIGRDLVIVSTGAQLNGEIDRNTVGTIGLFELFKVFMDM
;
A
#
# COMPACT_ATOMS: atom_id res chain seq x y z
N MET A 1 64.22 -8.35 29.47
CA MET A 1 63.41 -7.19 29.95
C MET A 1 62.21 -7.73 30.73
N LYS A 2 62.18 -7.54 32.06
CA LYS A 2 61.05 -7.96 32.92
C LYS A 2 60.05 -6.80 33.02
N TYR A 3 58.88 -6.93 32.39
CA TYR A 3 57.80 -5.94 32.58
C TYR A 3 57.34 -5.96 34.05
N PRO A 4 57.27 -4.81 34.75
CA PRO A 4 56.77 -4.77 36.11
C PRO A 4 55.26 -5.08 36.13
N GLN A 5 54.89 -6.24 36.67
CA GLN A 5 53.49 -6.64 36.84
C GLN A 5 52.84 -5.87 37.99
N ASN A 6 52.45 -4.62 37.73
CA ASN A 6 51.70 -3.84 38.70
C ASN A 6 50.24 -4.34 38.74
N ARG A 7 49.65 -4.42 39.94
CA ARG A 7 48.25 -4.86 40.13
C ARG A 7 47.26 -4.05 39.27
N TRP A 8 47.59 -2.78 39.04
CA TRP A 8 46.85 -1.86 38.16
C TRP A 8 46.88 -2.28 36.68
N THR A 9 48.03 -2.73 36.16
CA THR A 9 48.14 -3.19 34.77
C THR A 9 47.34 -4.46 34.53
N ARG A 10 47.24 -5.34 35.54
CA ARG A 10 46.36 -6.53 35.50
C ARG A 10 44.88 -6.15 35.49
N MET A 11 44.46 -5.16 36.29
CA MET A 11 43.08 -4.67 36.29
C MET A 11 42.70 -4.04 34.95
N LEU A 12 43.56 -3.20 34.37
CA LEU A 12 43.31 -2.61 33.05
C LEU A 12 43.16 -3.68 31.96
N PHE A 13 43.97 -4.72 32.01
CA PHE A 13 43.90 -5.82 31.05
C PHE A 13 42.57 -6.60 31.16
N VAL A 14 42.08 -6.83 32.38
CA VAL A 14 40.78 -7.49 32.62
C VAL A 14 39.62 -6.63 32.13
N ILE A 15 39.68 -5.30 32.36
CA ILE A 15 38.64 -4.37 31.90
C ILE A 15 38.56 -4.35 30.38
N VAL A 16 39.69 -4.33 29.67
CA VAL A 16 39.72 -4.36 28.20
C VAL A 16 39.12 -5.66 27.64
N ILE A 17 39.40 -6.80 28.28
CA ILE A 17 38.81 -8.09 27.89
C ILE A 17 37.30 -8.09 28.15
N LEU A 18 36.86 -7.58 29.31
CA LEU A 18 35.44 -7.47 29.65
C LEU A 18 34.70 -6.51 28.70
N MET A 19 35.30 -5.40 28.32
CA MET A 19 34.73 -4.48 27.33
C MET A 19 34.67 -5.09 25.92
N GLY A 20 35.67 -5.88 25.53
CA GLY A 20 35.67 -6.62 24.26
C GLY A 20 34.54 -7.64 24.17
N GLY A 21 34.21 -8.31 25.28
CA GLY A 21 33.10 -9.27 25.36
C GLY A 21 31.71 -8.63 25.26
N ILE A 22 31.57 -7.36 25.65
CA ILE A 22 30.29 -6.63 25.55
C ILE A 22 30.00 -6.24 24.09
N PHE A 23 31.04 -5.94 23.30
CA PHE A 23 30.88 -5.64 21.87
C PHE A 23 30.39 -6.84 21.04
N SER A 24 30.72 -8.07 21.44
CA SER A 24 30.24 -9.30 20.77
C SER A 24 28.76 -9.63 21.05
N LEU A 25 28.11 -8.91 21.98
CA LEU A 25 26.67 -9.06 22.26
C LEU A 25 25.81 -8.04 21.49
N VAL A 26 26.44 -7.06 20.83
CA VAL A 26 25.73 -6.14 19.95
C VAL A 26 25.51 -6.84 18.61
N SER A 27 24.37 -7.52 18.49
CA SER A 27 23.91 -7.99 17.18
C SER A 27 23.76 -6.78 16.28
N PRO A 28 24.17 -6.83 14.99
CA PRO A 28 23.83 -5.76 14.07
C PRO A 28 22.31 -5.60 14.11
N ALA A 29 21.84 -4.41 14.47
CA ALA A 29 20.44 -4.07 14.31
C ALA A 29 20.11 -4.33 12.84
N ARG A 30 19.26 -5.33 12.57
CA ARG A 30 18.76 -5.56 11.23
C ARG A 30 17.92 -4.34 10.90
N ALA A 31 18.49 -3.42 10.14
CA ALA A 31 17.68 -2.49 9.38
C ALA A 31 16.84 -3.36 8.43
N GLN A 32 15.53 -3.45 8.68
CA GLN A 32 14.62 -3.95 7.66
C GLN A 32 14.77 -3.01 6.48
N GLY A 33 15.51 -3.46 5.46
CA GLY A 33 15.50 -2.79 4.17
C GLY A 33 14.08 -2.77 3.65
N ILE A 34 13.73 -1.73 2.90
CA ILE A 34 12.48 -1.66 2.14
C ILE A 34 12.41 -2.92 1.28
N GLN A 35 11.60 -3.91 1.70
CA GLN A 35 11.33 -5.12 0.95
C GLN A 35 10.07 -4.86 0.14
N ILE A 36 10.24 -4.31 -1.06
CA ILE A 36 9.16 -4.24 -2.05
C ILE A 36 9.17 -5.57 -2.79
N THR A 37 8.12 -6.36 -2.62
CA THR A 37 7.88 -7.54 -3.45
C THR A 37 7.42 -7.07 -4.81
N PHE A 38 8.10 -7.54 -5.88
CA PHE A 38 7.72 -7.31 -7.27
C PHE A 38 7.22 -8.63 -7.85
N ASP A 39 5.91 -8.74 -8.01
CA ASP A 39 5.26 -9.90 -8.62
C ASP A 39 4.06 -9.43 -9.45
N ASP A 40 3.38 -10.33 -10.17
CA ASP A 40 2.07 -10.04 -10.76
C ASP A 40 0.92 -10.53 -9.87
N SER A 41 1.21 -11.33 -8.83
CA SER A 41 0.17 -11.87 -7.96
C SER A 41 0.60 -12.13 -6.52
N ILE A 42 -0.38 -12.16 -5.61
CA ILE A 42 -0.24 -12.64 -4.23
C ILE A 42 -1.35 -13.68 -4.00
N PRO A 43 -1.03 -14.98 -3.90
CA PRO A 43 -2.04 -16.02 -3.71
C PRO A 43 -2.77 -15.94 -2.37
N ALA A 44 -3.98 -16.51 -2.33
CA ALA A 44 -4.76 -16.63 -1.11
C ALA A 44 -3.99 -17.36 0.01
N GLY A 45 -4.02 -16.81 1.22
CA GLY A 45 -3.32 -17.35 2.39
C GLY A 45 -1.85 -16.94 2.49
N GLU A 46 -1.34 -16.15 1.55
CA GLU A 46 -0.06 -15.45 1.69
C GLU A 46 -0.26 -14.04 2.27
N THR A 47 0.71 -13.59 3.06
CA THR A 47 0.71 -12.24 3.63
C THR A 47 2.06 -11.58 3.40
N VAL A 48 2.06 -10.45 2.69
CA VAL A 48 3.24 -9.60 2.56
C VAL A 48 3.29 -8.68 3.78
N ASN A 49 4.32 -8.87 4.61
CA ASN A 49 4.46 -8.17 5.89
C ASN A 49 5.07 -6.75 5.75
N ASN A 50 4.92 -6.12 4.59
CA ASN A 50 5.47 -4.82 4.23
C ASN A 50 4.75 -4.27 2.98
N ASP A 51 5.21 -3.13 2.46
CA ASP A 51 4.74 -2.58 1.18
C ASP A 51 4.98 -3.55 0.00
N ALA A 52 4.03 -3.59 -0.93
CA ALA A 52 4.08 -4.44 -2.12
C ALA A 52 3.91 -3.64 -3.41
N MET A 53 4.58 -4.07 -4.47
CA MET A 53 4.34 -3.53 -5.82
C MET A 53 4.03 -4.68 -6.78
N LEU A 54 2.80 -4.73 -7.26
CA LEU A 54 2.38 -5.72 -8.25
C LEU A 54 2.32 -5.11 -9.64
N ALA A 55 2.94 -5.76 -10.61
CA ALA A 55 2.98 -5.28 -11.99
C ALA A 55 2.93 -6.43 -13.00
N GLY A 56 1.95 -6.38 -13.90
CA GLY A 56 1.73 -7.42 -14.90
C GLY A 56 0.68 -7.03 -15.91
N THR A 57 0.36 -7.91 -16.87
CA THR A 57 -0.82 -7.67 -17.73
C THR A 57 -2.10 -7.90 -16.94
N ASN A 58 -2.13 -8.97 -16.15
CA ASN A 58 -3.17 -9.26 -15.18
C ASN A 58 -2.50 -9.27 -13.81
N VAL A 59 -2.99 -8.46 -12.89
CA VAL A 59 -2.54 -8.40 -11.51
C VAL A 59 -3.64 -8.96 -10.63
N ASN A 60 -3.32 -9.97 -9.81
CA ASN A 60 -4.29 -10.60 -8.92
C ASN A 60 -3.75 -10.73 -7.49
N MET A 61 -4.42 -10.09 -6.54
CA MET A 61 -4.04 -10.10 -5.13
C MET A 61 -5.17 -10.75 -4.33
N ASP A 62 -5.01 -12.06 -4.05
CA ASP A 62 -5.94 -12.86 -3.25
C ASP A 62 -5.48 -13.00 -1.78
N GLY A 63 -4.21 -12.72 -1.49
CA GLY A 63 -3.66 -12.65 -0.14
C GLY A 63 -3.54 -11.22 0.39
N ASP A 64 -2.95 -11.05 1.57
CA ASP A 64 -3.00 -9.78 2.31
C ASP A 64 -1.69 -8.99 2.24
N VAL A 65 -1.78 -7.67 2.38
CA VAL A 65 -0.64 -6.74 2.45
C VAL A 65 -0.75 -5.89 3.72
N VAL A 66 0.23 -6.04 4.62
CA VAL A 66 0.28 -5.30 5.91
C VAL A 66 0.78 -3.85 5.74
N GLY A 67 1.27 -3.49 4.55
CA GLY A 67 1.75 -2.15 4.19
C GLY A 67 0.90 -1.47 3.11
N ASP A 68 1.53 -0.60 2.34
CA ASP A 68 0.93 0.02 1.16
C ASP A 68 1.03 -0.92 -0.07
N LEU A 69 0.03 -0.89 -0.94
CA LEU A 69 0.03 -1.65 -2.20
C LEU A 69 0.03 -0.70 -3.41
N MET A 70 0.96 -0.92 -4.34
CA MET A 70 0.91 -0.35 -5.69
C MET A 70 0.65 -1.47 -6.71
N ALA A 71 -0.49 -1.45 -7.40
CA ALA A 71 -0.88 -2.46 -8.38
C ALA A 71 -1.06 -1.84 -9.77
N VAL A 72 -0.32 -2.33 -10.77
CA VAL A 72 -0.32 -1.79 -12.13
C VAL A 72 -0.50 -2.90 -13.17
N GLY A 73 -1.58 -2.85 -13.94
CA GLY A 73 -1.79 -3.81 -15.03
C GLY A 73 -2.88 -3.42 -16.01
N ALA A 74 -3.15 -4.25 -17.02
CA ALA A 74 -4.34 -4.04 -17.85
C ALA A 74 -5.61 -4.40 -17.08
N VAL A 75 -5.55 -5.48 -16.31
CA VAL A 75 -6.57 -5.91 -15.35
C VAL A 75 -5.90 -5.96 -13.97
N VAL A 76 -6.53 -5.36 -12.98
CA VAL A 76 -6.09 -5.39 -11.57
C VAL A 76 -7.26 -5.84 -10.71
N GLU A 77 -7.06 -6.89 -9.95
CA GLU A 77 -8.03 -7.45 -9.01
C GLU A 77 -7.41 -7.51 -7.61
N VAL A 78 -8.05 -6.85 -6.65
CA VAL A 78 -7.61 -6.77 -5.25
C VAL A 78 -8.70 -7.41 -4.39
N ASN A 79 -8.52 -8.68 -4.10
CA ASN A 79 -9.44 -9.53 -3.34
C ASN A 79 -9.09 -9.62 -1.85
N GLY A 80 -7.79 -9.59 -1.51
CA GLY A 80 -7.30 -9.57 -0.14
C GLY A 80 -7.22 -8.17 0.47
N ASP A 81 -6.86 -8.11 1.75
CA ASP A 81 -6.85 -6.86 2.51
C ASP A 81 -5.53 -6.10 2.38
N VAL A 82 -5.62 -4.77 2.33
CA VAL A 82 -4.49 -3.83 2.39
C VAL A 82 -4.61 -3.00 3.67
N ASP A 83 -3.74 -3.22 4.65
CA ASP A 83 -3.75 -2.44 5.90
C ASP A 83 -3.43 -0.95 5.65
N GLY A 84 -2.56 -0.69 4.67
CA GLY A 84 -2.12 0.64 4.26
C GLY A 84 -2.98 1.26 3.15
N SER A 85 -2.35 2.10 2.33
CA SER A 85 -2.96 2.78 1.18
C SER A 85 -2.80 1.95 -0.09
N LEU A 86 -3.77 2.11 -1.01
CA LEU A 86 -3.76 1.44 -2.31
C LEU A 86 -3.58 2.44 -3.44
N VAL A 87 -2.65 2.18 -4.34
CA VAL A 87 -2.53 2.84 -5.64
C VAL A 87 -2.78 1.79 -6.73
N ALA A 88 -3.87 1.91 -7.47
CA ALA A 88 -4.21 0.98 -8.55
C ALA A 88 -4.29 1.70 -9.91
N VAL A 89 -3.62 1.14 -10.92
CA VAL A 89 -3.64 1.69 -12.29
C VAL A 89 -3.93 0.57 -13.28
N GLY A 90 -4.96 0.74 -14.10
CA GLY A 90 -5.23 -0.22 -15.17
C GLY A 90 -6.37 0.11 -16.11
N GLN A 91 -6.70 -0.80 -17.03
CA GLN A 91 -7.91 -0.62 -17.84
C GLN A 91 -9.13 -0.96 -16.99
N ASN A 92 -9.12 -2.14 -16.37
CA ASN A 92 -10.16 -2.56 -15.44
C ASN A 92 -9.55 -2.79 -14.07
N VAL A 93 -10.08 -2.11 -13.06
CA VAL A 93 -9.69 -2.28 -11.65
C VAL A 93 -10.92 -2.74 -10.87
N VAL A 94 -10.78 -3.85 -10.16
CA VAL A 94 -11.78 -4.38 -9.23
C VAL A 94 -11.16 -4.45 -7.84
N ILE A 95 -11.87 -3.90 -6.86
CA ILE A 95 -11.47 -3.95 -5.44
C ILE A 95 -12.61 -4.61 -4.68
N ASN A 96 -12.32 -5.74 -4.05
CA ASN A 96 -13.25 -6.51 -3.23
C ASN A 96 -12.83 -6.55 -1.75
N GLY A 97 -11.52 -6.46 -1.46
CA GLY A 97 -11.00 -6.46 -0.09
C GLY A 97 -11.05 -5.09 0.60
N ALA A 98 -10.68 -5.08 1.88
CA ALA A 98 -10.58 -3.86 2.66
C ALA A 98 -9.29 -3.09 2.37
N VAL A 99 -9.34 -1.76 2.42
CA VAL A 99 -8.17 -0.87 2.34
C VAL A 99 -8.22 0.09 3.52
N GLY A 100 -7.32 -0.07 4.50
CA GLY A 100 -7.30 0.75 5.71
C GLY A 100 -6.92 2.22 5.46
N GLY A 101 -6.15 2.46 4.40
CA GLY A 101 -5.63 3.75 3.99
C GLY A 101 -6.49 4.50 2.96
N THR A 102 -5.84 5.41 2.24
CA THR A 102 -6.47 6.14 1.13
C THR A 102 -6.29 5.33 -0.15
N THR A 103 -7.33 5.30 -0.98
CA THR A 103 -7.31 4.58 -2.25
C THR A 103 -7.20 5.57 -3.41
N TYR A 104 -6.19 5.38 -4.25
CA TYR A 104 -5.94 6.18 -5.45
C TYR A 104 -6.05 5.27 -6.68
N VAL A 105 -6.99 5.56 -7.57
CA VAL A 105 -7.23 4.74 -8.75
C VAL A 105 -7.23 5.58 -10.01
N ALA A 106 -6.45 5.15 -11.00
CA ALA A 106 -6.51 5.67 -12.36
C ALA A 106 -6.86 4.51 -13.31
N ALA A 107 -8.09 4.47 -13.82
CA ALA A 107 -8.52 3.35 -14.65
C ALA A 107 -9.54 3.72 -15.72
N VAL A 108 -9.80 2.83 -16.70
CA VAL A 108 -10.97 3.02 -17.58
C VAL A 108 -12.24 2.73 -16.79
N THR A 109 -12.26 1.61 -16.08
CA THR A 109 -13.32 1.21 -15.16
C THR A 109 -12.75 0.93 -13.78
N LEU A 110 -13.47 1.37 -12.75
CA LEU A 110 -13.29 0.95 -11.37
C LEU A 110 -14.59 0.35 -10.87
N GLU A 111 -14.51 -0.84 -10.29
CA GLU A 111 -15.58 -1.52 -9.57
C GLU A 111 -15.18 -1.72 -8.10
N LEU A 112 -16.04 -1.29 -7.19
CA LEU A 112 -15.98 -1.69 -5.78
C LEU A 112 -17.04 -2.77 -5.55
N GLY A 113 -16.59 -3.99 -5.25
CA GLY A 113 -17.46 -5.11 -4.97
C GLY A 113 -18.22 -4.95 -3.64
N PRO A 114 -19.18 -5.85 -3.35
CA PRO A 114 -20.09 -5.70 -2.21
C PRO A 114 -19.40 -5.78 -0.85
N ASP A 115 -18.20 -6.39 -0.78
CA ASP A 115 -17.41 -6.54 0.44
C ASP A 115 -16.30 -5.47 0.57
N ALA A 116 -16.19 -4.55 -0.41
CA ALA A 116 -15.11 -3.58 -0.46
C ALA A 116 -15.28 -2.49 0.61
N GLU A 117 -14.33 -2.41 1.54
CA GLU A 117 -14.31 -1.40 2.61
C GLU A 117 -13.09 -0.49 2.49
N LEU A 118 -13.27 0.73 1.95
CA LEU A 118 -12.21 1.72 1.85
C LEU A 118 -12.25 2.62 3.09
N GLY A 119 -11.35 2.40 4.05
CA GLY A 119 -11.35 3.06 5.36
C GLY A 119 -11.12 4.58 5.33
N ARG A 120 -10.63 5.13 4.20
CA ARG A 120 -10.43 6.58 4.05
C ARG A 120 -11.08 7.12 2.77
N ASN A 121 -10.35 7.94 2.03
CA ASN A 121 -10.87 8.61 0.85
C ASN A 121 -10.63 7.75 -0.39
N LEU A 122 -11.50 7.86 -1.39
CA LEU A 122 -11.26 7.35 -2.73
C LEU A 122 -11.00 8.52 -3.68
N TYR A 123 -9.84 8.51 -4.33
CA TYR A 123 -9.53 9.40 -5.45
C TYR A 123 -9.56 8.56 -6.73
N PHE A 124 -10.52 8.84 -7.62
CA PHE A 124 -10.66 8.11 -8.87
C PHE A 124 -10.64 9.03 -10.08
N ILE A 125 -9.84 8.64 -11.08
CA ILE A 125 -9.84 9.26 -12.41
C ILE A 125 -10.07 8.14 -13.44
N GLY A 126 -11.13 8.27 -14.25
CA GLY A 126 -11.45 7.23 -15.23
C GLY A 126 -12.67 7.48 -16.10
N LEU A 127 -13.15 6.46 -16.82
CA LEU A 127 -14.40 6.61 -17.58
C LEU A 127 -15.62 6.28 -16.74
N SER A 128 -15.58 5.17 -16.00
CA SER A 128 -16.72 4.67 -15.23
C SER A 128 -16.30 4.22 -13.83
N LEU A 129 -17.02 4.69 -12.81
CA LEU A 129 -16.98 4.15 -11.46
C LEU A 129 -18.28 3.40 -11.17
N ASN A 130 -18.22 2.16 -10.73
CA ASN A 130 -19.34 1.43 -10.15
C ASN A 130 -19.02 1.05 -8.70
N THR A 131 -19.90 1.37 -7.76
CA THR A 131 -19.82 0.87 -6.39
C THR A 131 -21.05 0.01 -6.14
N GLU A 132 -20.86 -1.25 -5.78
CA GLU A 132 -21.96 -2.18 -5.53
C GLU A 132 -22.63 -1.93 -4.18
N GLU A 133 -23.85 -2.44 -4.02
CA GLU A 133 -24.53 -2.44 -2.73
C GLU A 133 -23.70 -3.27 -1.72
N GLY A 134 -23.41 -2.69 -0.57
CA GLY A 134 -22.52 -3.27 0.45
C GLY A 134 -21.14 -2.61 0.52
N SER A 135 -20.65 -2.04 -0.59
CA SER A 135 -19.37 -1.32 -0.60
C SER A 135 -19.41 -0.06 0.27
N LEU A 136 -18.27 0.27 0.90
CA LEU A 136 -18.12 1.41 1.79
C LEU A 136 -16.92 2.27 1.41
N ILE A 137 -17.12 3.58 1.36
CA ILE A 137 -16.08 4.60 1.36
C ILE A 137 -16.19 5.38 2.67
N GLY A 138 -15.33 5.08 3.63
CA GLY A 138 -15.39 5.58 5.01
C GLY A 138 -15.12 7.08 5.16
N ARG A 139 -14.75 7.78 4.07
CA ARG A 139 -14.60 9.25 4.07
C ARG A 139 -15.12 9.89 2.79
N ASP A 140 -14.26 10.64 2.10
CA ASP A 140 -14.65 11.47 0.97
C ASP A 140 -14.37 10.72 -0.34
N LEU A 141 -15.30 10.83 -1.30
CA LEU A 141 -15.15 10.37 -2.67
C LEU A 141 -14.78 11.57 -3.55
N VAL A 142 -13.63 11.51 -4.22
CA VAL A 142 -13.19 12.51 -5.20
C VAL A 142 -13.07 11.85 -6.58
N ILE A 143 -13.88 12.29 -7.54
CA ILE A 143 -13.98 11.64 -8.85
C ILE A 143 -13.80 12.60 -10.02
N VAL A 144 -13.10 12.14 -11.05
CA VAL A 144 -13.12 12.73 -12.38
C VAL A 144 -13.48 11.63 -13.36
N SER A 145 -14.72 11.64 -13.87
CA SER A 145 -15.18 10.58 -14.77
C SER A 145 -16.16 11.01 -15.84
N THR A 146 -16.49 10.08 -16.75
CA THR A 146 -17.60 10.28 -17.70
C THR A 146 -18.93 9.84 -17.09
N GLY A 147 -18.91 8.78 -16.27
CA GLY A 147 -20.06 8.28 -15.53
C GLY A 147 -19.66 7.69 -14.18
N ALA A 148 -20.62 7.64 -13.26
CA ALA A 148 -20.49 6.96 -11.99
C ALA A 148 -21.85 6.40 -11.55
N GLN A 149 -21.88 5.16 -11.09
CA GLN A 149 -23.00 4.53 -10.41
C GLN A 149 -22.57 4.23 -8.98
N LEU A 150 -23.23 4.87 -8.01
CA LEU A 150 -22.86 4.83 -6.61
C LEU A 150 -23.96 4.14 -5.81
N ASN A 151 -23.96 2.79 -5.76
CA ASN A 151 -24.94 2.03 -4.97
C ASN A 151 -24.43 1.68 -3.54
N GLY A 152 -23.17 2.02 -3.23
CA GLY A 152 -22.54 1.80 -1.92
C GLY A 152 -22.72 2.98 -0.97
N GLU A 153 -22.20 2.84 0.24
CA GLU A 153 -22.19 3.89 1.26
C GLU A 153 -20.95 4.78 1.15
N ILE A 154 -21.15 6.09 1.34
CA ILE A 154 -20.08 7.09 1.38
C ILE A 154 -20.31 7.93 2.63
N ASP A 155 -19.45 7.79 3.64
CA ASP A 155 -19.67 8.35 4.98
C ASP A 155 -19.64 9.88 5.02
N ARG A 156 -18.93 10.51 4.08
CA ARG A 156 -18.74 11.97 4.06
C ARG A 156 -19.13 12.57 2.71
N ASN A 157 -18.21 13.26 2.03
CA ASN A 157 -18.55 14.10 0.90
C ASN A 157 -18.20 13.42 -0.42
N THR A 158 -19.05 13.59 -1.43
CA THR A 158 -18.70 13.30 -2.83
C THR A 158 -18.41 14.60 -3.56
N VAL A 159 -17.21 14.72 -4.11
CA VAL A 159 -16.78 15.85 -4.96
C VAL A 159 -16.39 15.28 -6.32
N GLY A 160 -17.12 15.66 -7.36
CA GLY A 160 -16.96 15.03 -8.66
C GLY A 160 -17.05 15.97 -9.83
N THR A 161 -16.18 15.77 -10.82
CA THR A 161 -16.35 16.29 -12.18
C THR A 161 -16.82 15.13 -13.06
N ILE A 162 -18.08 15.16 -13.50
CA ILE A 162 -18.68 14.10 -14.32
C ILE A 162 -19.09 14.66 -15.68
N GLY A 163 -18.60 14.06 -16.76
CA GLY A 163 -19.07 14.29 -18.13
C GLY A 163 -17.96 14.56 -19.15
N LEU A 164 -18.28 14.31 -20.43
CA LEU A 164 -17.35 14.42 -21.57
C LEU A 164 -16.84 15.86 -21.83
N PHE A 165 -17.60 16.89 -21.45
CA PHE A 165 -17.31 18.29 -21.81
C PHE A 165 -16.41 19.02 -20.79
N GLU A 166 -16.40 18.61 -19.52
CA GLU A 166 -15.56 19.24 -18.49
C GLU A 166 -14.10 18.77 -18.55
N LEU A 167 -13.84 17.54 -19.01
CA LEU A 167 -12.49 17.06 -19.35
C LEU A 167 -11.80 18.01 -20.34
N PHE A 168 -12.53 18.54 -21.33
CA PHE A 168 -11.98 19.46 -22.32
C PHE A 168 -11.58 20.82 -21.73
N LYS A 169 -12.24 21.29 -20.66
CA LYS A 169 -11.87 22.55 -19.99
C LYS A 169 -10.63 22.39 -19.11
N VAL A 170 -10.49 21.27 -18.40
CA VAL A 170 -9.30 20.97 -17.57
C VAL A 170 -8.00 21.04 -18.38
N PHE A 171 -8.02 20.60 -19.65
CA PHE A 171 -6.85 20.68 -20.53
C PHE A 171 -6.60 22.05 -21.17
N MET A 172 -7.60 22.94 -21.22
CA MET A 172 -7.46 24.28 -21.84
C MET A 172 -7.17 25.39 -20.83
N ASP A 173 -7.45 25.17 -19.54
CA ASP A 173 -7.18 26.14 -18.46
C ASP A 173 -5.79 25.94 -17.80
N MET A 174 -4.92 25.09 -18.38
CA MET A 174 -3.51 24.89 -18.00
C MET A 174 -2.53 25.68 -18.86
#